data_AF-A0A7V3I1K9-F1
#
_entry.id   AF-A0A7V3I1K9-F1
#
_cell.length_a   1.000
_cell.length_b   1.000
_cell.length_c   1.000
_cell.angle_alpha   90.00
_cell.angle_beta   90.00
_cell.angle_gamma   90.00
#
_symmetry.space_group_name_H-M   'P 1'
#
loop_
_entity.id
_entity.type
_entity.pdbx_description
1 polymer ?
#
loop_
_entity_poly.entity_id
_entity_poly.type
_entity_poly.pdbx_seq_one_letter_code
_entity_poly.pdbx_strand_id
1 'polypeptide(L)'
;MSFLIAAPDMVASAAADVANIGSSLSAANAAAAIPTAGLVPAAADEVSAAITSMFNSHASQYQALSAQAAGFHSQFVQALSSAGNAYAAAEAANASPMQAAAQDVLGVINAPTQALLGRPLIGNGANGVAGETLSRATGGAGGLLYGNGGNGATDAAGQGGAGGSAGLLGSGGTGGSGTGGLAGGAGGNGGWLWGNGGTGGSAIAGGAGGAGGNAILFGAGGTGGNGGAGGAGIGGAGGAGGNGGLLTGIGGAGGAGGDTTTGTGGAGGAGGTGGGLFFGEGGAGGAGGNATGDLGNGGAGGAGGTGFARLPFGIDFATGGAGGAGGAATTGIGGTGGAGGSSGAAGFIGFDLVQGGAGGMGGAATGAAGTGGVGGAGGVTGAPVLVGAGFAQGGDGGMGGAAILGTGGQGGAGGIGATLAGLGGGGNGGQGGAGLTGGAGGNGGLGAALVGAVGGAGGHGGEGLGTAGGQGGNGGDGLGFFGGGGHGGHAGTGGSAPVAGGNGGNAGTFQNGSYTPSIFGIGGDGGNGVNGGLGGTGGLSGYIGANGNDGSS
;
A
#
# COMPACT_ATOMS: atom_id res chain seq x y z
N MET A 1 -4.75 -16.34 -49.68
CA MET A 1 -4.72 -14.88 -49.47
C MET A 1 -3.71 -14.62 -48.36
N SER A 2 -2.55 -14.01 -48.66
CA SER A 2 -1.55 -13.68 -47.64
C SER A 2 -2.11 -12.56 -46.74
N PHE A 3 -2.08 -12.76 -45.42
CA PHE A 3 -2.39 -11.68 -44.47
C PHE A 3 -1.26 -10.65 -44.51
N LEU A 4 -1.60 -9.41 -44.85
CA LEU A 4 -0.73 -8.25 -44.68
C LEU A 4 -1.05 -7.66 -43.30
N ILE A 5 -0.06 -7.64 -42.40
CA ILE A 5 -0.12 -6.92 -41.13
C ILE A 5 0.64 -5.61 -41.35
N ALA A 6 -0.07 -4.48 -41.35
CA ALA A 6 0.54 -3.16 -41.31
C ALA A 6 0.50 -2.65 -39.86
N ALA A 7 1.55 -1.93 -39.42
CA ALA A 7 1.60 -1.28 -38.11
C ALA A 7 1.64 0.24 -38.32
N PRO A 8 0.48 0.93 -38.38
CA PRO A 8 0.41 2.36 -38.74
C PRO A 8 1.23 3.26 -37.80
N ASP A 9 1.25 2.95 -36.50
CA ASP A 9 2.01 3.70 -35.50
C ASP A 9 3.54 3.62 -35.74
N MET A 10 4.03 2.45 -36.17
CA MET A 10 5.45 2.26 -36.50
C MET A 10 5.84 3.05 -37.76
N VAL A 11 4.95 3.15 -38.74
CA VAL A 11 5.16 3.92 -39.97
C VAL A 11 5.13 5.42 -39.69
N ALA A 12 4.24 5.89 -38.81
CA ALA A 12 4.17 7.28 -38.38
C ALA A 12 5.40 7.71 -37.58
N SER A 13 5.88 6.86 -36.65
CA SER A 13 7.12 7.10 -35.91
C SER A 13 8.32 7.18 -36.85
N ALA A 14 8.44 6.22 -37.78
CA ALA A 14 9.51 6.22 -38.77
C ALA A 14 9.49 7.48 -39.66
N ALA A 15 8.31 7.97 -40.07
CA ALA A 15 8.20 9.21 -40.85
C ALA A 15 8.66 10.44 -40.06
N ALA A 16 8.34 10.51 -38.76
CA ALA A 16 8.79 11.59 -37.89
C ALA A 16 10.31 11.56 -37.64
N ASP A 17 10.87 10.38 -37.40
CA ASP A 17 12.32 10.19 -37.22
C ASP A 17 13.09 10.58 -38.48
N VAL A 18 12.61 10.14 -39.65
CA VAL A 18 13.21 10.50 -40.94
C VAL A 18 13.08 12.01 -41.19
N ALA A 19 11.95 12.65 -40.85
CA ALA A 19 11.81 14.11 -40.95
C ALA A 19 12.82 14.86 -40.07
N ASN A 20 13.04 14.40 -38.84
CA ASN A 20 14.01 14.97 -37.91
C ASN A 20 15.46 14.86 -38.43
N ILE A 21 15.82 13.70 -39.00
CA ILE A 21 17.12 13.50 -39.67
C ILE A 21 17.30 14.52 -40.80
N GLY A 22 16.27 14.71 -41.63
CA GLY A 22 16.30 15.70 -42.72
C GLY A 22 16.51 17.13 -42.22
N SER A 23 15.81 17.52 -41.15
CA SER A 23 15.96 18.85 -40.53
C SER A 23 17.36 19.08 -39.97
N SER A 24 17.90 18.10 -39.24
CA SER A 24 19.25 18.16 -38.67
C SER A 24 20.32 18.24 -39.76
N LEU A 25 20.18 17.44 -40.82
CA LEU A 25 21.11 17.45 -41.94
C LEU A 25 21.07 18.79 -42.71
N SER A 26 19.88 19.35 -42.93
CA SER A 26 19.74 20.67 -43.58
C SER A 26 20.33 21.79 -42.73
N ALA A 27 20.13 21.76 -41.41
CA ALA A 27 20.70 22.75 -40.49
C ALA A 27 22.23 22.66 -40.43
N ALA A 28 22.79 21.45 -40.39
CA ALA A 28 24.22 21.23 -40.42
C ALA A 28 24.85 21.70 -41.74
N ASN A 29 24.23 21.38 -42.88
CA ASN A 29 24.70 21.82 -44.19
C ASN A 29 24.65 23.34 -44.35
N ALA A 30 23.62 24.01 -43.79
CA ALA A 30 23.53 25.46 -43.78
C ALA A 30 24.61 26.11 -42.90
N ALA A 31 24.84 25.59 -41.69
CA ALA A 31 25.87 26.11 -40.78
C ALA A 31 27.28 25.96 -41.36
N ALA A 32 27.54 24.88 -42.10
CA ALA A 32 28.82 24.63 -42.74
C ALA A 32 29.05 25.48 -44.01
N ALA A 33 28.02 26.12 -44.59
CA ALA A 33 28.13 26.80 -45.87
C ALA A 33 29.14 27.96 -45.87
N ILE A 34 29.07 28.84 -44.86
CA ILE A 34 29.94 30.02 -44.76
C ILE A 34 31.42 29.65 -44.48
N PRO A 35 31.74 28.83 -43.46
CA PRO A 35 33.14 28.51 -43.18
C PRO A 35 33.83 27.70 -44.29
N THR A 36 33.07 26.99 -45.14
CA THR A 36 33.63 26.16 -46.23
C THR A 36 33.71 26.86 -47.57
N ALA A 37 32.83 27.84 -47.85
CA ALA A 37 32.82 28.59 -49.11
C ALA A 37 33.41 30.01 -49.01
N GLY A 38 33.68 30.48 -47.79
CA GLY A 38 34.23 31.81 -47.50
C GLY A 38 35.74 31.84 -47.24
N LEU A 39 36.48 30.83 -47.71
CA LEU A 39 37.92 30.77 -47.49
C LEU A 39 38.62 31.92 -48.22
N VAL A 40 39.59 32.52 -47.53
CA VAL A 40 40.46 33.58 -48.05
C VAL A 40 41.88 33.01 -48.16
N PRO A 41 42.66 33.36 -49.19
CA PRO A 41 44.03 32.87 -49.33
C PRO A 41 44.87 33.17 -48.08
N ALA A 42 45.62 32.18 -47.62
CA ALA A 42 46.43 32.29 -46.39
C ALA A 42 47.61 33.28 -46.55
N ALA A 43 48.10 33.46 -47.77
CA ALA A 43 49.08 34.47 -48.14
C ALA A 43 48.77 35.02 -49.54
N ALA A 44 49.45 36.11 -49.93
CA ALA A 44 49.21 36.79 -51.20
C ALA A 44 49.80 36.07 -52.43
N ASP A 45 50.28 34.84 -52.26
CA ASP A 45 50.83 34.03 -53.34
C ASP A 45 49.73 33.32 -54.13
N GLU A 46 50.04 33.02 -55.39
CA GLU A 46 49.11 32.44 -56.34
C GLU A 46 48.73 30.99 -55.98
N VAL A 47 49.57 30.25 -55.24
CA VAL A 47 49.28 28.88 -54.81
C VAL A 47 48.21 28.90 -53.73
N SER A 48 48.34 29.78 -52.73
CA SER A 48 47.31 30.02 -51.72
C SER A 48 45.99 30.47 -52.34
N ALA A 49 46.03 31.32 -53.37
CA ALA A 49 44.84 31.77 -54.08
C ALA A 49 44.14 30.64 -54.86
N ALA A 50 44.91 29.79 -55.56
CA ALA A 50 44.38 28.68 -56.32
C ALA A 50 43.76 27.58 -55.44
N ILE A 51 44.41 27.24 -54.32
CA ILE A 51 43.90 26.25 -53.36
C ILE A 51 42.57 26.72 -52.76
N THR A 52 42.49 27.99 -52.35
CA THR A 52 41.25 28.59 -51.85
C THR A 52 40.13 28.58 -52.90
N SER A 53 40.43 28.89 -54.16
CA SER A 53 39.44 28.85 -55.25
C SER A 53 38.89 27.44 -55.48
N MET A 54 39.73 26.41 -55.44
CA MET A 54 39.30 25.01 -55.54
C MET A 54 38.33 24.65 -54.42
N PHE A 55 38.67 24.97 -53.17
CA PHE A 55 37.81 24.67 -52.01
C PHE A 55 36.47 25.41 -52.07
N ASN A 56 36.48 26.69 -52.44
CA ASN A 56 35.25 27.48 -52.59
C ASN A 56 34.35 26.92 -53.72
N SER A 57 34.92 26.45 -54.83
CA SER A 57 34.16 25.79 -55.90
C SER A 57 33.54 24.48 -55.45
N HIS A 58 34.30 23.61 -54.78
CA HIS A 58 33.80 22.33 -54.27
C HIS A 58 32.66 22.53 -53.25
N ALA A 59 32.79 23.52 -52.36
CA ALA A 59 31.75 23.87 -51.40
C ALA A 59 30.43 24.26 -52.10
N SER A 60 30.49 25.08 -53.16
CA SER A 60 29.28 25.46 -53.91
C SER A 60 28.57 24.26 -54.57
N GLN A 61 29.32 23.30 -55.10
CA GLN A 61 28.76 22.11 -55.74
C GLN A 61 28.10 21.17 -54.71
N TYR A 62 28.74 21.01 -53.55
CA TYR A 62 28.17 20.24 -52.44
C TYR A 62 26.86 20.85 -51.92
N GLN A 63 26.78 22.18 -51.82
CA GLN A 63 25.55 22.87 -51.40
C GLN A 63 24.39 22.66 -52.40
N ALA A 64 24.67 22.69 -53.71
CA ALA A 64 23.67 22.43 -54.73
C ALA A 64 23.13 20.98 -54.67
N LEU A 65 24.01 19.99 -54.51
CA LEU A 65 23.62 18.59 -54.36
C LEU A 65 22.82 18.35 -53.08
N SER A 66 23.22 18.98 -51.98
CA SER A 66 22.53 18.88 -50.69
C SER A 66 21.09 19.43 -50.75
N ALA A 67 20.86 20.51 -51.50
CA ALA A 67 19.52 21.05 -51.73
C ALA A 67 18.64 20.07 -52.53
N GLN A 68 19.21 19.39 -53.54
CA GLN A 68 18.49 18.37 -54.31
C GLN A 68 18.11 17.16 -53.45
N ALA A 69 19.02 16.69 -52.59
CA ALA A 69 18.76 15.60 -51.66
C ALA A 69 17.67 15.96 -50.63
N ALA A 70 17.66 17.20 -50.12
CA ALA A 70 16.61 17.68 -49.21
C ALA A 70 15.21 17.69 -49.86
N GLY A 71 15.14 18.03 -51.16
CA GLY A 71 13.90 17.96 -51.94
C GLY A 71 13.34 16.53 -52.05
N PHE A 72 14.20 15.56 -52.37
CA PHE A 72 13.82 14.14 -52.43
C PHE A 72 13.38 13.62 -51.05
N HIS A 73 14.15 13.94 -50.01
CA HIS A 73 13.84 13.54 -48.63
C HIS A 73 12.45 14.02 -48.18
N SER A 74 12.11 15.27 -48.52
CA SER A 74 10.80 15.84 -48.20
C SER A 74 9.65 15.09 -48.89
N GLN A 75 9.83 14.71 -50.15
CA GLN A 75 8.83 13.92 -50.90
C GLN A 75 8.68 12.50 -50.31
N PHE A 76 9.79 11.88 -49.91
CA PHE A 76 9.77 10.56 -49.28
C PHE A 76 9.01 10.56 -47.94
N VAL A 77 9.27 11.54 -47.07
CA VAL A 77 8.55 11.70 -45.80
C VAL A 77 7.05 11.93 -46.03
N GLN A 78 6.69 12.73 -47.03
CA GLN A 78 5.29 12.98 -47.38
C GLN A 78 4.57 11.72 -47.86
N ALA A 79 5.23 10.91 -48.70
CA ALA A 79 4.68 9.63 -49.17
C ALA A 79 4.54 8.60 -48.04
N LEU A 80 5.49 8.56 -47.10
CA LEU A 80 5.45 7.64 -45.97
C LEU A 80 4.31 7.99 -44.99
N SER A 81 4.15 9.28 -44.69
CA SER A 81 3.06 9.78 -43.86
C SER A 81 1.68 9.55 -44.49
N SER A 82 1.55 9.72 -45.82
CA SER A 82 0.28 9.48 -46.51
C SER A 82 -0.09 7.99 -46.52
N ALA A 83 0.88 7.10 -46.67
CA ALA A 83 0.67 5.66 -46.55
C ALA A 83 0.24 5.24 -45.13
N GLY A 84 0.90 5.76 -44.08
CA GLY A 84 0.52 5.51 -42.69
C GLY A 84 -0.93 5.91 -42.39
N ASN A 85 -1.34 7.09 -42.86
CA ASN A 85 -2.72 7.57 -42.71
C ASN A 85 -3.75 6.70 -43.46
N ALA A 86 -3.40 6.20 -44.66
CA ALA A 86 -4.29 5.33 -45.42
C ALA A 86 -4.54 3.98 -44.71
N TYR A 87 -3.50 3.39 -44.09
CA TYR A 87 -3.65 2.16 -43.31
C TYR A 87 -4.44 2.39 -42.01
N ALA A 88 -4.17 3.48 -41.28
CA ALA A 88 -4.94 3.84 -40.08
C ALA A 88 -6.42 4.12 -40.40
N ALA A 89 -6.70 4.80 -41.50
CA ALA A 89 -8.07 5.05 -41.97
C ALA A 89 -8.79 3.75 -42.35
N ALA A 90 -8.08 2.80 -42.97
CA ALA A 90 -8.63 1.49 -43.29
C ALA A 90 -8.97 0.68 -42.02
N GLU A 91 -8.13 0.73 -40.98
CA GLU A 91 -8.44 0.09 -39.69
C GLU A 91 -9.66 0.72 -39.00
N ALA A 92 -9.72 2.06 -38.94
CA ALA A 92 -10.86 2.77 -38.35
C ALA A 92 -12.19 2.53 -39.11
N ALA A 93 -12.13 2.48 -40.44
CA ALA A 93 -13.29 2.19 -41.28
C ALA A 93 -13.80 0.74 -41.11
N ASN A 94 -12.91 -0.20 -40.78
CA ASN A 94 -13.28 -1.60 -40.57
C ASN A 94 -13.72 -1.92 -39.13
N ALA A 95 -13.28 -1.15 -38.14
CA ALA A 95 -13.67 -1.34 -36.73
C ALA A 95 -15.07 -0.76 -36.41
N SER A 96 -15.39 0.41 -36.98
CA SER A 96 -16.65 1.13 -36.69
C SER A 96 -17.94 0.38 -37.00
N PRO A 97 -18.08 -0.40 -38.10
CA PRO A 97 -19.30 -1.15 -38.39
C PRO A 97 -19.49 -2.33 -37.42
N MET A 98 -18.39 -2.96 -36.97
CA MET A 98 -18.46 -4.05 -36.00
C MET A 98 -18.83 -3.56 -34.61
N GLN A 99 -18.35 -2.38 -34.21
CA GLN A 99 -18.71 -1.75 -32.94
C GLN A 99 -20.17 -1.28 -32.93
N ALA A 100 -20.65 -0.70 -34.04
CA ALA A 100 -22.05 -0.32 -34.20
C ALA A 100 -22.98 -1.56 -34.17
N ALA A 101 -22.65 -2.60 -34.92
CA ALA A 101 -23.42 -3.85 -34.92
C ALA A 101 -23.45 -4.52 -33.53
N ALA A 102 -22.35 -4.50 -32.79
CA ALA A 102 -22.32 -5.00 -31.41
C ALA A 102 -23.22 -4.18 -30.47
N GLN A 103 -23.25 -2.85 -30.62
CA GLN A 103 -24.13 -2.00 -29.83
C GLN A 103 -25.60 -2.16 -30.19
N ASP A 104 -25.94 -2.35 -31.46
CA ASP A 104 -27.33 -2.62 -31.89
C ASP A 104 -27.86 -3.94 -31.31
N VAL A 105 -27.04 -5.00 -31.35
CA VAL A 105 -27.40 -6.30 -30.75
C VAL A 105 -27.57 -6.19 -29.24
N LEU A 106 -26.66 -5.49 -28.55
CA LEU A 106 -26.80 -5.23 -27.11
C LEU A 106 -28.03 -4.36 -26.80
N GLY A 107 -28.36 -3.39 -27.67
CA GLY A 107 -29.55 -2.56 -27.56
C GLY A 107 -30.84 -3.38 -27.59
N VAL A 108 -30.95 -4.33 -28.53
CA VAL A 108 -32.10 -5.25 -28.62
C VAL A 108 -32.21 -6.14 -27.38
N ILE A 109 -31.09 -6.68 -26.89
CA ILE A 109 -31.05 -7.53 -25.70
C ILE A 109 -31.43 -6.74 -24.44
N ASN A 110 -30.98 -5.49 -24.33
CA ASN A 110 -31.20 -4.65 -23.17
C ASN A 110 -32.56 -3.94 -23.17
N ALA A 111 -33.21 -3.77 -24.33
CA ALA A 111 -34.44 -2.98 -24.45
C ALA A 111 -35.55 -3.40 -23.46
N PRO A 112 -35.86 -4.70 -23.26
CA PRO A 112 -36.88 -5.11 -22.30
C PRO A 112 -36.53 -4.75 -20.85
N THR A 113 -35.29 -4.97 -20.42
CA THR A 113 -34.87 -4.69 -19.04
C THR A 113 -34.65 -3.20 -18.79
N GLN A 114 -34.18 -2.46 -19.79
CA GLN A 114 -34.07 -1.01 -19.73
C GLN A 114 -35.46 -0.37 -19.58
N ALA A 115 -36.48 -0.90 -20.28
CA ALA A 115 -37.86 -0.41 -20.16
C ALA A 115 -38.54 -0.79 -18.83
N LEU A 116 -38.28 -1.99 -18.30
CA LEU A 116 -38.94 -2.50 -17.09
C LEU A 116 -38.24 -2.12 -15.78
N LEU A 117 -36.91 -2.08 -15.78
CA LEU A 117 -36.07 -1.96 -14.59
C LEU A 117 -35.13 -0.76 -14.64
N GLY A 118 -35.17 0.03 -15.73
CA GLY A 118 -34.30 1.20 -15.92
C GLY A 118 -32.81 0.86 -16.04
N ARG A 119 -32.47 -0.42 -16.26
CA ARG A 119 -31.09 -0.93 -16.27
C ARG A 119 -30.87 -1.96 -17.39
N PRO A 120 -29.69 -1.93 -18.04
CA PRO A 120 -29.37 -2.92 -19.07
C PRO A 120 -29.20 -4.30 -18.43
N LEU A 121 -29.49 -5.35 -19.19
CA LEU A 121 -29.24 -6.73 -18.78
C LEU A 121 -27.73 -7.03 -18.84
N ILE A 122 -27.07 -6.57 -19.91
CA ILE A 122 -25.65 -6.75 -20.19
C ILE A 122 -25.04 -5.41 -20.62
N GLY A 123 -23.93 -5.02 -20.01
CA GLY A 123 -23.19 -3.82 -20.38
C GLY A 123 -22.56 -3.15 -19.18
N ASN A 124 -21.44 -2.47 -19.40
CA ASN A 124 -20.81 -1.69 -18.34
C ASN A 124 -21.67 -0.47 -17.99
N GLY A 125 -21.56 -0.03 -16.74
CA GLY A 125 -22.14 1.22 -16.30
C GLY A 125 -21.48 2.41 -17.00
N ALA A 126 -22.26 3.45 -17.26
CA ALA A 126 -21.73 4.69 -17.84
C ALA A 126 -20.75 5.34 -16.86
N ASN A 127 -19.60 5.79 -17.34
CA ASN A 127 -18.69 6.58 -16.51
C ASN A 127 -19.33 7.93 -16.18
N GLY A 128 -19.00 8.45 -14.99
CA GLY A 128 -19.30 9.81 -14.60
C GLY A 128 -18.68 10.80 -15.57
N VAL A 129 -19.35 11.94 -15.73
CA VAL A 129 -18.90 13.05 -16.57
C VAL A 129 -18.23 14.09 -15.68
N ALA A 130 -16.99 14.45 -16.01
CA ALA A 130 -16.22 15.42 -15.26
C ALA A 130 -16.79 16.85 -15.42
N GLY A 131 -16.71 17.66 -14.36
CA GLY A 131 -17.10 19.08 -14.39
C GLY A 131 -18.61 19.34 -14.40
N GLU A 132 -19.42 18.31 -14.18
CA GLU A 132 -20.88 18.38 -14.08
C GLU A 132 -21.35 18.30 -12.62
N THR A 133 -22.66 18.23 -12.36
CA THR A 133 -23.17 17.95 -11.00
C THR A 133 -22.68 16.61 -10.45
N LEU A 134 -22.64 16.44 -9.12
CA LEU A 134 -22.21 15.19 -8.47
C LEU A 134 -22.96 13.94 -8.97
N SER A 135 -24.26 14.06 -9.24
CA SER A 135 -25.08 12.96 -9.78
C SER A 135 -24.58 12.51 -11.17
N ARG A 136 -24.15 13.45 -12.01
CA ARG A 136 -23.58 13.16 -13.33
C ARG A 136 -22.12 12.74 -13.27
N ALA A 137 -21.39 13.15 -12.24
CA ALA A 137 -20.03 12.71 -11.97
C ALA A 137 -19.99 11.30 -11.34
N THR A 138 -21.11 10.77 -10.85
CA THR A 138 -21.21 9.42 -10.30
C THR A 138 -21.27 8.39 -11.43
N GLY A 139 -20.49 7.32 -11.32
CA GLY A 139 -20.52 6.19 -12.23
C GLY A 139 -21.84 5.44 -12.16
N GLY A 140 -22.43 5.14 -13.31
CA GLY A 140 -23.64 4.35 -13.44
C GLY A 140 -23.43 2.89 -13.04
N ALA A 141 -24.50 2.22 -12.59
CA ALA A 141 -24.45 0.80 -12.30
C ALA A 141 -24.21 -0.03 -13.57
N GLY A 142 -23.46 -1.12 -13.44
CA GLY A 142 -23.34 -2.15 -14.48
C GLY A 142 -24.67 -2.87 -14.75
N GLY A 143 -24.71 -3.59 -15.87
CA GLY A 143 -25.85 -4.40 -16.28
C GLY A 143 -26.19 -5.48 -15.25
N LEU A 144 -27.45 -5.90 -15.24
CA LEU A 144 -27.98 -6.80 -14.21
C LEU A 144 -27.26 -8.15 -14.15
N LEU A 145 -26.89 -8.73 -15.29
CA LEU A 145 -26.22 -10.04 -15.36
C LEU A 145 -24.70 -9.92 -15.55
N TYR A 146 -24.27 -9.05 -16.46
CA TYR A 146 -22.87 -8.90 -16.78
C TYR A 146 -22.54 -7.45 -17.09
N GLY A 147 -21.53 -6.92 -16.42
CA GLY A 147 -21.02 -5.58 -16.67
C GLY A 147 -20.37 -4.99 -15.44
N ASN A 148 -19.24 -4.34 -15.66
CA ASN A 148 -18.56 -3.58 -14.61
C ASN A 148 -19.36 -2.31 -14.30
N GLY A 149 -19.25 -1.81 -13.09
CA GLY A 149 -19.73 -0.47 -12.77
C GLY A 149 -18.93 0.61 -13.49
N GLY A 150 -19.58 1.73 -13.80
CA GLY A 150 -18.90 2.89 -14.40
C GLY A 150 -17.98 3.59 -13.40
N ASN A 151 -16.88 4.17 -13.87
CA ASN A 151 -15.99 4.95 -13.00
C ASN A 151 -16.65 6.28 -12.64
N GLY A 152 -16.48 6.73 -11.41
CA GLY A 152 -16.78 8.10 -11.02
C GLY A 152 -15.79 9.10 -11.62
N ALA A 153 -16.23 10.35 -11.73
CA ALA A 153 -15.44 11.50 -12.17
C ALA A 153 -15.46 12.60 -11.10
N THR A 154 -14.67 13.64 -11.29
CA THR A 154 -14.71 14.84 -10.44
C THR A 154 -15.83 15.76 -10.90
N ASP A 155 -16.71 16.17 -9.98
CA ASP A 155 -17.80 17.09 -10.28
C ASP A 155 -17.33 18.56 -10.41
N ALA A 156 -18.22 19.48 -10.77
CA ALA A 156 -17.93 20.90 -10.96
C ALA A 156 -17.43 21.61 -9.69
N ALA A 157 -17.90 21.16 -8.52
CA ALA A 157 -17.47 21.70 -7.23
C ALA A 157 -16.11 21.14 -6.80
N GLY A 158 -15.69 20.04 -7.41
CA GLY A 158 -14.47 19.31 -7.10
C GLY A 158 -14.71 18.05 -6.29
N GLN A 159 -15.94 17.67 -5.94
CA GLN A 159 -16.23 16.43 -5.23
C GLN A 159 -16.05 15.22 -6.16
N GLY A 160 -15.35 14.19 -5.67
CA GLY A 160 -15.26 12.92 -6.38
C GLY A 160 -16.60 12.18 -6.39
N GLY A 161 -17.13 11.89 -7.57
CA GLY A 161 -18.32 11.05 -7.75
C GLY A 161 -18.03 9.59 -7.42
N ALA A 162 -19.01 8.87 -6.88
CA ALA A 162 -18.82 7.46 -6.55
C ALA A 162 -18.67 6.61 -7.83
N GLY A 163 -17.95 5.50 -7.73
CA GLY A 163 -17.95 4.45 -8.73
C GLY A 163 -19.27 3.67 -8.72
N GLY A 164 -19.73 3.26 -9.89
CA GLY A 164 -20.93 2.45 -10.04
C GLY A 164 -20.72 1.04 -9.51
N SER A 165 -21.77 0.43 -8.96
CA SER A 165 -21.73 -0.99 -8.59
C SER A 165 -21.98 -1.88 -9.81
N ALA A 166 -21.37 -3.06 -9.86
CA ALA A 166 -21.70 -4.09 -10.85
C ALA A 166 -23.05 -4.78 -10.52
N GLY A 167 -23.55 -5.60 -11.46
CA GLY A 167 -24.74 -6.44 -11.27
C GLY A 167 -24.42 -7.80 -10.66
N LEU A 168 -24.72 -8.88 -11.38
CA LEU A 168 -24.39 -10.24 -10.96
C LEU A 168 -22.90 -10.57 -11.15
N LEU A 169 -22.37 -10.30 -12.34
CA LEU A 169 -20.97 -10.48 -12.73
C LEU A 169 -20.36 -9.16 -13.17
N GLY A 170 -19.21 -8.80 -12.62
CA GLY A 170 -18.45 -7.61 -13.00
C GLY A 170 -17.78 -6.94 -11.81
N SER A 171 -16.75 -6.16 -12.05
CA SER A 171 -16.09 -5.37 -11.00
C SER A 171 -16.81 -4.04 -10.75
N GLY A 172 -16.75 -3.54 -9.52
CA GLY A 172 -17.18 -2.19 -9.23
C GLY A 172 -16.32 -1.15 -9.95
N GLY A 173 -16.92 -0.01 -10.28
CA GLY A 173 -16.21 1.12 -10.88
C GLY A 173 -15.34 1.85 -9.87
N THR A 174 -14.27 2.50 -10.32
CA THR A 174 -13.41 3.32 -9.45
C THR A 174 -14.14 4.59 -9.01
N GLY A 175 -13.88 5.08 -7.80
CA GLY A 175 -14.33 6.40 -7.37
C GLY A 175 -13.59 7.52 -8.09
N GLY A 176 -14.27 8.64 -8.33
CA GLY A 176 -13.70 9.84 -8.93
C GLY A 176 -12.82 10.60 -7.94
N SER A 177 -11.86 11.38 -8.44
CA SER A 177 -10.96 12.15 -7.57
C SER A 177 -11.65 13.35 -6.93
N GLY A 178 -11.31 13.65 -5.67
CA GLY A 178 -11.68 14.88 -4.98
C GLY A 178 -10.66 15.98 -5.22
N THR A 179 -11.12 17.22 -5.43
CA THR A 179 -10.31 18.42 -5.65
C THR A 179 -10.81 19.58 -4.79
N GLY A 180 -10.00 20.62 -4.63
CA GLY A 180 -10.37 21.79 -3.82
C GLY A 180 -10.63 21.48 -2.35
N GLY A 181 -10.03 20.41 -1.80
CA GLY A 181 -10.23 19.97 -0.42
C GLY A 181 -11.48 19.12 -0.21
N LEU A 182 -12.22 18.79 -1.28
CA LEU A 182 -13.35 17.87 -1.23
C LEU A 182 -12.89 16.42 -1.33
N ALA A 183 -13.75 15.51 -0.88
CA ALA A 183 -13.40 14.10 -0.77
C ALA A 183 -13.32 13.41 -2.13
N GLY A 184 -12.54 12.34 -2.22
CA GLY A 184 -12.65 11.38 -3.30
C GLY A 184 -13.94 10.58 -3.20
N GLY A 185 -14.44 10.10 -4.35
CA GLY A 185 -15.63 9.26 -4.42
C GLY A 185 -15.36 7.85 -3.92
N ALA A 186 -16.35 7.21 -3.31
CA ALA A 186 -16.23 5.80 -2.97
C ALA A 186 -16.11 4.93 -4.23
N GLY A 187 -15.39 3.82 -4.16
CA GLY A 187 -15.42 2.77 -5.18
C GLY A 187 -16.75 2.02 -5.18
N GLY A 188 -17.17 1.54 -6.34
CA GLY A 188 -18.40 0.78 -6.48
C GLY A 188 -18.26 -0.66 -6.00
N ASN A 189 -19.36 -1.29 -5.61
CA ASN A 189 -19.32 -2.70 -5.22
C ASN A 189 -19.12 -3.62 -6.43
N GLY A 190 -18.39 -4.73 -6.23
CA GLY A 190 -18.30 -5.83 -7.18
C GLY A 190 -19.61 -6.56 -7.35
N GLY A 191 -19.66 -7.45 -8.34
CA GLY A 191 -20.84 -8.22 -8.69
C GLY A 191 -21.30 -9.12 -7.54
N TRP A 192 -22.60 -9.36 -7.47
CA TRP A 192 -23.20 -10.19 -6.41
C TRP A 192 -22.58 -11.59 -6.37
N LEU A 193 -22.37 -12.22 -7.53
CA LEU A 193 -21.74 -13.54 -7.64
C LEU A 193 -20.23 -13.41 -7.77
N TRP A 194 -19.75 -12.64 -8.75
CA TRP A 194 -18.32 -12.52 -9.00
C TRP A 194 -17.95 -11.08 -9.36
N GLY A 195 -16.95 -10.56 -8.66
CA GLY A 195 -16.36 -9.28 -8.99
C GLY A 195 -15.67 -8.63 -7.81
N ASN A 196 -14.57 -7.96 -8.11
CA ASN A 196 -13.86 -7.16 -7.11
C ASN A 196 -14.60 -5.84 -6.88
N GLY A 197 -14.47 -5.30 -5.68
CA GLY A 197 -14.84 -3.92 -5.41
C GLY A 197 -13.94 -2.94 -6.16
N GLY A 198 -14.49 -1.79 -6.55
CA GLY A 198 -13.75 -0.72 -7.19
C GLY A 198 -12.88 0.04 -6.20
N THR A 199 -11.78 0.63 -6.66
CA THR A 199 -10.93 1.45 -5.80
C THR A 199 -11.62 2.75 -5.41
N GLY A 200 -11.40 3.24 -4.19
CA GLY A 200 -11.80 4.58 -3.80
C GLY A 200 -11.01 5.65 -4.57
N GLY A 201 -11.64 6.79 -4.82
CA GLY A 201 -11.00 7.93 -5.47
C GLY A 201 -10.05 8.66 -4.53
N SER A 202 -8.91 9.10 -5.03
CA SER A 202 -7.99 9.93 -4.25
C SER A 202 -8.51 11.36 -4.11
N ALA A 203 -8.05 12.09 -3.11
CA ALA A 203 -8.32 13.51 -2.96
C ALA A 203 -7.02 14.35 -3.05
N ILE A 204 -7.18 15.66 -3.23
CA ILE A 204 -6.09 16.66 -3.15
C ILE A 204 -6.49 17.81 -2.21
N ALA A 205 -5.51 18.64 -1.83
CA ALA A 205 -5.71 19.86 -1.02
C ALA A 205 -6.43 19.61 0.33
N GLY A 206 -6.04 18.55 1.05
CA GLY A 206 -6.59 18.21 2.36
C GLY A 206 -7.89 17.39 2.34
N GLY A 207 -8.45 17.10 1.16
CA GLY A 207 -9.66 16.28 1.05
C GLY A 207 -9.42 14.82 1.48
N ALA A 208 -10.43 14.15 2.01
CA ALA A 208 -10.33 12.73 2.38
C ALA A 208 -10.39 11.82 1.14
N GLY A 209 -9.63 10.72 1.14
CA GLY A 209 -9.75 9.68 0.14
C GLY A 209 -11.08 8.93 0.25
N GLY A 210 -11.62 8.49 -0.88
CA GLY A 210 -12.85 7.70 -0.93
C GLY A 210 -12.65 6.27 -0.43
N ALA A 211 -13.66 5.67 0.17
CA ALA A 211 -13.59 4.26 0.56
C ALA A 211 -13.52 3.34 -0.67
N GLY A 212 -12.85 2.19 -0.56
CA GLY A 212 -12.91 1.12 -1.54
C GLY A 212 -14.27 0.43 -1.53
N GLY A 213 -14.69 -0.06 -2.69
CA GLY A 213 -15.93 -0.83 -2.84
C GLY A 213 -15.78 -2.25 -2.32
N ASN A 214 -16.89 -2.89 -1.94
CA ASN A 214 -16.87 -4.25 -1.43
C ASN A 214 -17.01 -5.28 -2.57
N ALA A 215 -16.44 -6.47 -2.40
CA ALA A 215 -16.90 -7.67 -3.09
C ALA A 215 -18.03 -8.34 -2.28
N ILE A 216 -18.87 -9.14 -2.94
CA ILE A 216 -20.07 -9.73 -2.29
C ILE A 216 -19.88 -11.22 -2.01
N LEU A 217 -19.85 -12.08 -3.04
CA LEU A 217 -19.71 -13.52 -2.87
C LEU A 217 -18.29 -14.01 -3.21
N PHE A 218 -17.83 -13.76 -4.43
CA PHE A 218 -16.45 -13.99 -4.86
C PHE A 218 -15.79 -12.67 -5.31
N GLY A 219 -14.58 -12.41 -4.82
CA GLY A 219 -13.77 -11.27 -5.22
C GLY A 219 -13.03 -10.62 -4.05
N ALA A 220 -12.10 -9.74 -4.38
CA ALA A 220 -11.39 -8.91 -3.43
C ALA A 220 -12.11 -7.56 -3.23
N GLY A 221 -11.99 -7.00 -2.03
CA GLY A 221 -12.39 -5.63 -1.77
C GLY A 221 -11.48 -4.64 -2.52
N GLY A 222 -12.04 -3.50 -2.92
CA GLY A 222 -11.28 -2.43 -3.55
C GLY A 222 -10.40 -1.70 -2.54
N THR A 223 -9.27 -1.16 -2.96
CA THR A 223 -8.43 -0.33 -2.09
C THR A 223 -9.10 1.01 -1.77
N GLY A 224 -8.85 1.56 -0.60
CA GLY A 224 -9.21 2.94 -0.27
C GLY A 224 -8.38 3.94 -1.09
N GLY A 225 -8.97 5.09 -1.38
CA GLY A 225 -8.30 6.20 -2.05
C GLY A 225 -7.39 6.98 -1.11
N ASN A 226 -6.36 7.63 -1.65
CA ASN A 226 -5.43 8.41 -0.83
C ASN A 226 -6.07 9.74 -0.39
N GLY A 227 -5.76 10.16 0.84
CA GLY A 227 -6.06 11.51 1.31
C GLY A 227 -5.19 12.55 0.63
N GLY A 228 -5.74 13.75 0.44
CA GLY A 228 -5.07 14.86 -0.22
C GLY A 228 -4.09 15.58 0.71
N ALA A 229 -2.96 16.02 0.15
CA ALA A 229 -2.01 16.81 0.90
C ALA A 229 -2.64 18.14 1.38
N GLY A 230 -2.51 18.48 2.66
CA GLY A 230 -3.17 19.60 3.33
C GLY A 230 -2.49 20.96 3.16
N GLY A 231 -1.29 21.02 2.58
CA GLY A 231 -0.50 22.26 2.53
C GLY A 231 -0.28 22.82 3.94
N ALA A 232 -0.70 24.06 4.21
CA ALA A 232 -0.59 24.68 5.53
C ALA A 232 -1.67 24.22 6.56
N GLY A 233 -2.50 23.23 6.21
CA GLY A 233 -3.58 22.70 7.05
C GLY A 233 -3.44 21.21 7.34
N ILE A 234 -4.53 20.59 7.80
CA ILE A 234 -4.56 19.16 8.09
C ILE A 234 -4.52 18.36 6.78
N GLY A 235 -3.68 17.33 6.73
CA GLY A 235 -3.69 16.37 5.63
C GLY A 235 -4.98 15.56 5.59
N GLY A 236 -5.51 15.25 4.41
CA GLY A 236 -6.74 14.49 4.28
C GLY A 236 -6.57 13.04 4.76
N ALA A 237 -7.59 12.46 5.39
CA ALA A 237 -7.53 11.05 5.77
C ALA A 237 -7.55 10.15 4.53
N GLY A 238 -6.86 9.00 4.58
CA GLY A 238 -6.98 7.95 3.59
C GLY A 238 -8.34 7.24 3.71
N GLY A 239 -8.87 6.79 2.58
CA GLY A 239 -10.13 6.03 2.54
C GLY A 239 -9.95 4.62 3.09
N ALA A 240 -10.99 4.06 3.71
CA ALA A 240 -10.96 2.65 4.13
C ALA A 240 -10.93 1.72 2.91
N GLY A 241 -10.28 0.57 3.03
CA GLY A 241 -10.38 -0.52 2.06
C GLY A 241 -11.74 -1.21 2.13
N GLY A 242 -12.21 -1.72 1.00
CA GLY A 242 -13.47 -2.45 0.92
C GLY A 242 -13.33 -3.90 1.41
N ASN A 243 -14.45 -4.51 1.78
CA ASN A 243 -14.46 -5.90 2.24
C ASN A 243 -14.36 -6.87 1.06
N GLY A 244 -13.68 -8.00 1.27
CA GLY A 244 -13.63 -9.15 0.36
C GLY A 244 -14.94 -9.95 0.35
N GLY A 245 -15.08 -10.82 -0.66
CA GLY A 245 -16.27 -11.63 -0.85
C GLY A 245 -16.42 -12.74 0.20
N LEU A 246 -17.68 -13.11 0.48
CA LEU A 246 -18.08 -14.03 1.54
C LEU A 246 -17.46 -15.44 1.48
N LEU A 247 -17.10 -15.93 0.29
CA LEU A 247 -16.60 -17.30 0.10
C LEU A 247 -15.07 -17.36 -0.04
N THR A 248 -14.49 -16.37 -0.70
CA THR A 248 -13.04 -16.17 -0.84
C THR A 248 -12.80 -14.66 -0.72
N GLY A 249 -12.35 -14.22 0.44
CA GLY A 249 -12.33 -12.81 0.79
C GLY A 249 -10.93 -12.30 1.04
N ILE A 250 -10.42 -11.47 0.12
CA ILE A 250 -9.28 -10.61 0.37
C ILE A 250 -9.83 -9.20 0.61
N GLY A 251 -9.57 -8.64 1.78
CA GLY A 251 -9.91 -7.25 2.09
C GLY A 251 -9.04 -6.29 1.31
N GLY A 252 -9.60 -5.18 0.85
CA GLY A 252 -8.85 -4.12 0.19
C GLY A 252 -7.94 -3.39 1.17
N ALA A 253 -6.79 -2.93 0.72
CA ALA A 253 -5.93 -2.09 1.55
C ALA A 253 -6.56 -0.71 1.81
N GLY A 254 -6.30 -0.12 2.98
CA GLY A 254 -6.64 1.28 3.26
C GLY A 254 -5.75 2.25 2.47
N GLY A 255 -6.30 3.41 2.11
CA GLY A 255 -5.56 4.47 1.43
C GLY A 255 -4.61 5.20 2.38
N ALA A 256 -3.53 5.76 1.84
CA ALA A 256 -2.62 6.58 2.64
C ALA A 256 -3.27 7.92 3.06
N GLY A 257 -2.93 8.43 4.24
CA GLY A 257 -3.24 9.79 4.64
C GLY A 257 -2.41 10.81 3.87
N GLY A 258 -2.96 12.01 3.68
CA GLY A 258 -2.30 13.09 2.98
C GLY A 258 -1.23 13.79 3.82
N ASP A 259 -0.13 14.18 3.19
CA ASP A 259 0.94 14.93 3.85
C ASP A 259 0.54 16.37 4.16
N THR A 260 1.28 17.03 5.05
CA THR A 260 1.13 18.45 5.35
C THR A 260 2.48 19.16 5.49
N THR A 261 2.47 20.47 5.23
CA THR A 261 3.57 21.37 5.57
C THR A 261 3.39 22.02 6.93
N THR A 262 2.18 22.21 7.46
CA THR A 262 1.97 22.67 8.85
C THR A 262 0.72 22.03 9.46
N GLY A 263 0.80 21.57 10.71
CA GLY A 263 -0.31 20.88 11.39
C GLY A 263 -0.14 19.36 11.36
N THR A 264 -1.26 18.63 11.41
CA THR A 264 -1.25 17.16 11.48
C THR A 264 -1.37 16.53 10.09
N GLY A 265 -0.51 15.57 9.76
CA GLY A 265 -0.70 14.70 8.61
C GLY A 265 -2.00 13.91 8.71
N GLY A 266 -2.57 13.54 7.57
CA GLY A 266 -3.82 12.78 7.52
C GLY A 266 -3.66 11.38 8.07
N ALA A 267 -4.68 10.85 8.75
CA ALA A 267 -4.65 9.45 9.17
C ALA A 267 -4.72 8.52 7.94
N GLY A 268 -4.04 7.38 8.00
CA GLY A 268 -4.21 6.30 7.02
C GLY A 268 -5.58 5.63 7.17
N GLY A 269 -6.13 5.15 6.06
CA GLY A 269 -7.40 4.43 6.04
C GLY A 269 -7.26 3.03 6.62
N ALA A 270 -8.32 2.52 7.24
CA ALA A 270 -8.33 1.12 7.71
C ALA A 270 -8.35 0.15 6.53
N GLY A 271 -7.74 -1.02 6.70
CA GLY A 271 -7.87 -2.14 5.76
C GLY A 271 -9.26 -2.79 5.84
N GLY A 272 -9.71 -3.34 4.72
CA GLY A 272 -11.00 -4.03 4.61
C GLY A 272 -10.96 -5.42 5.20
N THR A 273 -12.12 -5.96 5.57
CA THR A 273 -12.25 -7.33 6.08
C THR A 273 -12.10 -8.33 4.93
N GLY A 274 -11.28 -9.36 5.10
CA GLY A 274 -11.26 -10.54 4.24
C GLY A 274 -11.86 -11.74 4.94
N GLY A 275 -13.15 -12.00 4.70
CA GLY A 275 -13.85 -13.13 5.31
C GLY A 275 -14.33 -14.11 4.25
N GLY A 276 -13.78 -15.33 4.23
CA GLY A 276 -14.19 -16.40 3.31
C GLY A 276 -14.74 -17.63 4.02
N LEU A 277 -15.16 -18.63 3.25
CA LEU A 277 -15.42 -19.97 3.76
C LEU A 277 -14.10 -20.66 4.07
N PHE A 278 -13.17 -20.74 3.10
CA PHE A 278 -11.91 -21.51 3.19
C PHE A 278 -10.68 -20.63 3.50
N PHE A 279 -10.75 -19.36 3.13
CA PHE A 279 -9.61 -18.44 3.13
C PHE A 279 -10.08 -17.01 3.40
N GLY A 280 -9.44 -16.32 4.33
CA GLY A 280 -9.74 -14.92 4.65
C GLY A 280 -8.49 -14.10 4.96
N GLU A 281 -8.18 -13.12 4.12
CA GLU A 281 -7.05 -12.22 4.31
C GLU A 281 -7.53 -10.79 4.49
N GLY A 282 -7.32 -10.23 5.68
CA GLY A 282 -7.59 -8.83 5.96
C GLY A 282 -6.68 -7.90 5.16
N GLY A 283 -7.24 -6.80 4.65
CA GLY A 283 -6.46 -5.80 3.92
C GLY A 283 -5.50 -5.05 4.84
N ALA A 284 -4.35 -4.60 4.33
CA ALA A 284 -3.44 -3.76 5.10
C ALA A 284 -4.06 -2.38 5.41
N GLY A 285 -3.70 -1.79 6.55
CA GLY A 285 -4.00 -0.39 6.85
C GLY A 285 -3.11 0.56 6.05
N GLY A 286 -3.63 1.73 5.69
CA GLY A 286 -2.89 2.75 4.97
C GLY A 286 -1.89 3.49 5.87
N ALA A 287 -0.80 3.99 5.31
CA ALA A 287 0.15 4.81 6.06
C ALA A 287 -0.49 6.17 6.44
N GLY A 288 -0.11 6.72 7.60
CA GLY A 288 -0.42 8.11 7.94
C GLY A 288 0.45 9.09 7.14
N GLY A 289 -0.08 10.27 6.88
CA GLY A 289 0.61 11.34 6.16
C GLY A 289 1.68 12.01 7.01
N ASN A 290 2.75 12.46 6.36
CA ASN A 290 3.87 13.13 7.01
C ASN A 290 3.55 14.61 7.30
N ALA A 291 4.22 15.20 8.29
CA ALA A 291 4.21 16.63 8.56
C ALA A 291 5.62 17.21 8.47
N THR A 292 5.82 18.19 7.58
CA THR A 292 7.16 18.68 7.21
C THR A 292 7.56 20.05 7.78
N GLY A 293 6.66 20.84 8.36
CA GLY A 293 6.99 22.14 8.96
C GLY A 293 6.89 22.21 10.49
N ASP A 294 7.15 23.40 11.02
CA ASP A 294 7.30 23.66 12.44
C ASP A 294 6.03 23.36 13.24
N LEU A 295 6.18 22.66 14.37
CA LEU A 295 5.16 22.12 15.27
C LEU A 295 4.19 21.09 14.64
N GLY A 296 4.48 20.55 13.45
CA GLY A 296 3.61 19.59 12.77
C GLY A 296 3.69 18.15 13.33
N ASN A 297 2.55 17.45 13.39
CA ASN A 297 2.46 16.05 13.84
C ASN A 297 2.23 15.10 12.67
N GLY A 298 2.86 13.93 12.68
CA GLY A 298 2.55 12.89 11.70
C GLY A 298 1.16 12.31 11.90
N GLY A 299 0.50 11.92 10.81
CA GLY A 299 -0.79 11.25 10.85
C GLY A 299 -0.67 9.81 11.38
N ALA A 300 -1.69 9.32 12.08
CA ALA A 300 -1.71 7.92 12.50
C ALA A 300 -1.81 6.96 11.30
N GLY A 301 -1.18 5.81 11.37
CA GLY A 301 -1.41 4.71 10.44
C GLY A 301 -2.79 4.08 10.64
N GLY A 302 -3.38 3.59 9.55
CA GLY A 302 -4.66 2.90 9.57
C GLY A 302 -4.55 1.50 10.16
N ALA A 303 -5.60 1.02 10.83
CA ALA A 303 -5.64 -0.36 11.31
C ALA A 303 -5.69 -1.36 10.14
N GLY A 304 -5.08 -2.52 10.31
CA GLY A 304 -5.24 -3.65 9.41
C GLY A 304 -6.65 -4.25 9.51
N GLY A 305 -7.14 -4.77 8.39
CA GLY A 305 -8.44 -5.43 8.29
C GLY A 305 -8.44 -6.81 8.90
N THR A 306 -9.61 -7.33 9.24
CA THR A 306 -9.74 -8.66 9.84
C THR A 306 -9.70 -9.76 8.78
N GLY A 307 -9.09 -10.90 9.10
CA GLY A 307 -9.12 -12.12 8.29
C GLY A 307 -9.99 -13.20 8.92
N PHE A 308 -10.93 -13.82 8.22
CA PHE A 308 -11.72 -14.90 8.80
C PHE A 308 -12.00 -16.05 7.82
N ALA A 309 -11.87 -17.28 8.30
CA ALA A 309 -12.27 -18.50 7.60
C ALA A 309 -13.27 -19.30 8.47
N ARG A 310 -14.17 -20.09 7.87
CA ARG A 310 -15.31 -20.67 8.60
C ARG A 310 -15.78 -22.02 8.06
N LEU A 311 -14.89 -22.87 7.54
CA LEU A 311 -15.32 -24.19 7.10
C LEU A 311 -15.75 -25.04 8.30
N PRO A 312 -16.96 -25.61 8.28
CA PRO A 312 -17.34 -26.52 9.36
C PRO A 312 -16.45 -27.78 9.40
N PHE A 313 -15.94 -28.20 8.23
CA PHE A 313 -15.06 -29.35 8.07
C PHE A 313 -13.94 -29.02 7.07
N GLY A 314 -12.67 -29.17 7.45
CA GLY A 314 -11.57 -29.04 6.49
C GLY A 314 -10.34 -28.30 7.01
N ILE A 315 -9.76 -27.46 6.16
CA ILE A 315 -8.59 -26.65 6.49
C ILE A 315 -8.96 -25.19 6.27
N ASP A 316 -8.81 -24.38 7.33
CA ASP A 316 -9.10 -22.95 7.32
C ASP A 316 -7.79 -22.15 7.35
N PHE A 317 -7.69 -21.13 6.49
CA PHE A 317 -6.58 -20.18 6.49
C PHE A 317 -7.09 -18.77 6.71
N ALA A 318 -6.61 -18.08 7.74
CA ALA A 318 -6.98 -16.69 7.97
C ALA A 318 -5.82 -15.81 8.41
N THR A 319 -5.63 -14.67 7.77
CA THR A 319 -4.57 -13.72 8.12
C THR A 319 -5.16 -12.34 8.35
N GLY A 320 -4.78 -11.70 9.46
CA GLY A 320 -5.11 -10.31 9.72
C GLY A 320 -4.22 -9.40 8.86
N GLY A 321 -4.77 -8.30 8.37
CA GLY A 321 -3.99 -7.34 7.61
C GLY A 321 -2.97 -6.61 8.48
N ALA A 322 -1.82 -6.24 7.94
CA ALA A 322 -0.86 -5.41 8.68
C ALA A 322 -1.43 -4.01 8.98
N GLY A 323 -1.08 -3.43 10.13
CA GLY A 323 -1.33 -2.03 10.42
C GLY A 323 -0.44 -1.11 9.58
N GLY A 324 -0.97 0.05 9.20
CA GLY A 324 -0.23 1.05 8.45
C GLY A 324 0.81 1.77 9.30
N ALA A 325 1.91 2.22 8.69
CA ALA A 325 2.90 3.03 9.40
C ALA A 325 2.32 4.41 9.77
N GLY A 326 2.74 4.97 10.91
CA GLY A 326 2.49 6.36 11.24
C GLY A 326 3.35 7.31 10.41
N GLY A 327 2.83 8.48 10.10
CA GLY A 327 3.53 9.51 9.33
C GLY A 327 4.66 10.15 10.14
N ALA A 328 5.72 10.58 9.47
CA ALA A 328 6.82 11.30 10.09
C ALA A 328 6.44 12.74 10.46
N ALA A 329 7.17 13.34 11.41
CA ALA A 329 7.06 14.72 11.84
C ALA A 329 8.43 15.39 11.86
N THR A 330 8.56 16.61 11.35
CA THR A 330 9.87 17.29 11.38
C THR A 330 10.18 18.00 12.69
N THR A 331 9.17 18.36 13.48
CA THR A 331 9.32 19.15 14.72
C THR A 331 8.32 18.78 15.82
N GLY A 332 7.21 18.10 15.48
CA GLY A 332 6.22 17.61 16.44
C GLY A 332 6.33 16.11 16.73
N ILE A 333 5.18 15.50 17.00
CA ILE A 333 5.05 14.07 17.36
C ILE A 333 4.88 13.25 16.09
N GLY A 334 5.69 12.20 15.91
CA GLY A 334 5.49 11.22 14.85
C GLY A 334 4.14 10.49 15.02
N GLY A 335 3.48 10.16 13.91
CA GLY A 335 2.19 9.49 13.94
C GLY A 335 2.27 8.10 14.56
N THR A 336 1.23 7.67 15.25
CA THR A 336 1.20 6.31 15.80
C THR A 336 1.06 5.28 14.67
N GLY A 337 1.71 4.13 14.77
CA GLY A 337 1.45 3.01 13.89
C GLY A 337 0.04 2.45 14.08
N GLY A 338 -0.58 1.98 13.02
CA GLY A 338 -1.89 1.35 13.05
C GLY A 338 -1.83 -0.04 13.69
N ALA A 339 -2.91 -0.45 14.37
CA ALA A 339 -2.98 -1.81 14.90
C ALA A 339 -3.04 -2.85 13.76
N GLY A 340 -2.43 -4.00 13.97
CA GLY A 340 -2.58 -5.17 13.12
C GLY A 340 -4.00 -5.74 13.21
N GLY A 341 -4.49 -6.24 12.08
CA GLY A 341 -5.80 -6.83 11.95
C GLY A 341 -5.91 -8.14 12.73
N SER A 342 -7.08 -8.39 13.32
CA SER A 342 -7.36 -9.67 13.96
C SER A 342 -7.61 -10.75 12.92
N SER A 343 -7.46 -12.02 13.30
CA SER A 343 -7.91 -13.11 12.45
C SER A 343 -8.53 -14.27 13.21
N GLY A 344 -9.37 -15.05 12.55
CA GLY A 344 -10.04 -16.16 13.19
C GLY A 344 -10.47 -17.27 12.24
N ALA A 345 -10.61 -18.46 12.82
CA ALA A 345 -11.30 -19.58 12.20
C ALA A 345 -12.50 -20.00 13.08
N ALA A 346 -13.46 -20.72 12.52
CA ALA A 346 -14.63 -21.24 13.25
C ALA A 346 -14.98 -22.69 12.90
N GLY A 347 -14.00 -23.48 12.47
CA GLY A 347 -14.23 -24.87 12.10
C GLY A 347 -14.55 -25.79 13.28
N PHE A 348 -15.36 -26.82 13.04
CA PHE A 348 -15.68 -27.84 14.05
C PHE A 348 -14.70 -29.00 14.00
N ILE A 349 -14.38 -29.48 12.79
CA ILE A 349 -13.46 -30.59 12.55
C ILE A 349 -12.44 -30.18 11.49
N GLY A 350 -11.16 -30.13 11.83
CA GLY A 350 -10.19 -29.65 10.85
C GLY A 350 -8.83 -29.20 11.36
N PHE A 351 -8.12 -28.53 10.47
CA PHE A 351 -6.88 -27.84 10.78
C PHE A 351 -7.01 -26.36 10.47
N ASP A 352 -6.82 -25.52 11.47
CA ASP A 352 -7.00 -24.08 11.33
C ASP A 352 -5.62 -23.42 11.43
N LEU A 353 -5.24 -22.64 10.42
CA LEU A 353 -4.00 -21.87 10.42
C LEU A 353 -4.35 -20.40 10.36
N VAL A 354 -4.10 -19.69 11.46
CA VAL A 354 -4.53 -18.31 11.56
C VAL A 354 -3.49 -17.42 12.24
N GLN A 355 -3.23 -16.28 11.60
CA GLN A 355 -2.14 -15.37 11.96
C GLN A 355 -2.63 -13.93 12.04
N GLY A 356 -2.27 -13.23 13.11
CA GLY A 356 -2.64 -11.84 13.34
C GLY A 356 -1.79 -10.94 12.48
N GLY A 357 -2.35 -9.82 12.04
CA GLY A 357 -1.59 -8.81 11.32
C GLY A 357 -0.52 -8.18 12.21
N ALA A 358 0.65 -7.87 11.67
CA ALA A 358 1.64 -7.09 12.40
C ALA A 358 1.12 -5.66 12.65
N GLY A 359 1.49 -5.06 13.78
CA GLY A 359 1.29 -3.64 14.04
C GLY A 359 2.17 -2.78 13.15
N GLY A 360 1.67 -1.62 12.74
CA GLY A 360 2.41 -0.66 11.94
C GLY A 360 3.50 0.03 12.75
N MET A 361 4.58 0.45 12.08
CA MET A 361 5.63 1.23 12.74
C MET A 361 5.12 2.62 13.12
N GLY A 362 5.60 3.17 14.23
CA GLY A 362 5.42 4.58 14.57
C GLY A 362 6.25 5.49 13.68
N GLY A 363 5.75 6.69 13.41
CA GLY A 363 6.40 7.69 12.58
C GLY A 363 7.59 8.34 13.27
N ALA A 364 8.62 8.69 12.50
CA ALA A 364 9.80 9.35 13.04
C ALA A 364 9.55 10.82 13.38
N ALA A 365 10.32 11.39 14.32
CA ALA A 365 10.36 12.80 14.67
C ALA A 365 11.78 13.37 14.51
N THR A 366 11.98 14.42 13.71
CA THR A 366 13.35 14.93 13.42
C THR A 366 13.73 16.23 14.12
N GLY A 367 12.85 16.88 14.86
CA GLY A 367 13.08 18.23 15.39
C GLY A 367 13.30 18.29 16.90
N ALA A 368 13.70 19.47 17.37
CA ALA A 368 14.02 19.71 18.77
C ALA A 368 12.79 19.45 19.67
N ALA A 369 12.92 18.52 20.63
CA ALA A 369 11.84 18.03 21.51
C ALA A 369 10.73 17.20 20.84
N GLY A 370 10.92 16.72 19.60
CA GLY A 370 9.97 15.82 18.95
C GLY A 370 9.88 14.44 19.64
N THR A 371 8.70 13.82 19.63
CA THR A 371 8.53 12.45 20.16
C THR A 371 8.22 11.51 19.00
N GLY A 372 8.92 10.38 18.94
CA GLY A 372 8.64 9.35 17.95
C GLY A 372 7.25 8.75 18.18
N GLY A 373 6.56 8.41 17.10
CA GLY A 373 5.24 7.79 17.21
C GLY A 373 5.32 6.42 17.86
N VAL A 374 4.30 6.03 18.62
CA VAL A 374 4.24 4.66 19.17
C VAL A 374 3.99 3.66 18.04
N GLY A 375 4.57 2.47 18.13
CA GLY A 375 4.26 1.36 17.25
C GLY A 375 2.85 0.82 17.52
N GLY A 376 2.20 0.31 16.47
CA GLY A 376 0.87 -0.29 16.57
C GLY A 376 0.91 -1.66 17.26
N ALA A 377 -0.16 -2.04 17.93
CA ALA A 377 -0.28 -3.38 18.51
C ALA A 377 -0.44 -4.44 17.40
N GLY A 378 0.08 -5.65 17.62
CA GLY A 378 -0.16 -6.79 16.76
C GLY A 378 -1.57 -7.37 16.90
N GLY A 379 -2.04 -8.04 15.85
CA GLY A 379 -3.38 -8.58 15.75
C GLY A 379 -3.61 -9.81 16.63
N VAL A 380 -4.83 -9.94 17.16
CA VAL A 380 -5.26 -11.11 17.94
C VAL A 380 -5.77 -12.23 17.03
N THR A 381 -5.55 -13.48 17.43
CA THR A 381 -5.98 -14.67 16.68
C THR A 381 -6.72 -15.70 17.51
N GLY A 382 -7.67 -16.38 16.87
CA GLY A 382 -8.49 -17.43 17.47
C GLY A 382 -8.79 -18.58 16.52
N ALA A 383 -8.48 -19.82 16.93
CA ALA A 383 -8.80 -21.05 16.18
C ALA A 383 -9.45 -22.12 17.10
N PRO A 384 -10.74 -22.02 17.43
CA PRO A 384 -11.39 -22.92 18.37
C PRO A 384 -11.89 -24.22 17.69
N VAL A 385 -11.00 -24.96 17.01
CA VAL A 385 -11.36 -26.27 16.44
C VAL A 385 -11.59 -27.30 17.55
N LEU A 386 -12.70 -28.04 17.47
CA LEU A 386 -13.08 -29.02 18.49
C LEU A 386 -12.43 -30.39 18.26
N VAL A 387 -12.36 -30.85 17.00
CA VAL A 387 -11.72 -32.11 16.61
C VAL A 387 -10.69 -31.85 15.52
N GLY A 388 -9.41 -31.94 15.88
CA GLY A 388 -8.30 -31.62 14.99
C GLY A 388 -7.26 -30.74 15.69
N ALA A 389 -6.61 -29.84 14.96
CA ALA A 389 -5.61 -28.95 15.54
C ALA A 389 -5.63 -27.55 14.91
N GLY A 390 -5.71 -26.52 15.74
CA GLY A 390 -5.53 -25.13 15.38
C GLY A 390 -4.10 -24.66 15.64
N PHE A 391 -3.64 -23.76 14.81
CA PHE A 391 -2.37 -23.06 14.92
C PHE A 391 -2.69 -21.56 14.85
N ALA A 392 -2.59 -20.90 16.00
CA ALA A 392 -2.95 -19.50 16.16
C ALA A 392 -1.71 -18.69 16.53
N GLN A 393 -1.28 -17.77 15.66
CA GLN A 393 -0.12 -16.91 15.89
C GLN A 393 -0.57 -15.45 15.99
N GLY A 394 -0.37 -14.83 17.15
CA GLY A 394 -0.55 -13.39 17.31
C GLY A 394 0.39 -12.60 16.40
N GLY A 395 -0.07 -11.45 15.91
CA GLY A 395 0.76 -10.57 15.09
C GLY A 395 1.84 -9.88 15.93
N ASP A 396 3.00 -9.57 15.34
CA ASP A 396 4.04 -8.82 16.04
C ASP A 396 3.60 -7.36 16.26
N GLY A 397 4.07 -6.74 17.34
CA GLY A 397 3.93 -5.31 17.59
C GLY A 397 4.85 -4.49 16.67
N GLY A 398 4.37 -3.33 16.25
CA GLY A 398 5.15 -2.42 15.40
C GLY A 398 6.28 -1.74 16.17
N MET A 399 7.36 -1.39 15.49
CA MET A 399 8.45 -0.62 16.10
C MET A 399 7.99 0.80 16.44
N GLY A 400 8.52 1.37 17.53
CA GLY A 400 8.39 2.79 17.83
C GLY A 400 9.20 3.66 16.86
N GLY A 401 8.69 4.84 16.55
CA GLY A 401 9.35 5.79 15.67
C GLY A 401 10.61 6.41 16.30
N ALA A 402 11.64 6.67 15.50
CA ALA A 402 12.85 7.32 15.99
C ALA A 402 12.63 8.83 16.28
N ALA A 403 13.40 9.42 17.19
CA ALA A 403 13.35 10.85 17.52
C ALA A 403 14.75 11.47 17.69
N ILE A 404 15.25 12.25 16.72
CA ILE A 404 16.67 12.68 16.70
C ILE A 404 17.08 13.49 17.93
N LEU A 405 16.24 14.44 18.38
CA LEU A 405 16.52 15.36 19.48
C LEU A 405 15.48 15.28 20.61
N GLY A 406 14.75 14.17 20.71
CA GLY A 406 13.70 13.99 21.70
C GLY A 406 13.50 12.52 22.06
N THR A 407 12.30 12.13 22.50
CA THR A 407 12.07 10.76 23.01
C THR A 407 11.65 9.82 21.89
N GLY A 408 12.34 8.70 21.72
CA GLY A 408 11.91 7.65 20.81
C GLY A 408 10.54 7.11 21.19
N GLY A 409 9.78 6.67 20.18
CA GLY A 409 8.44 6.11 20.36
C GLY A 409 8.47 4.76 21.05
N GLN A 410 7.40 4.43 21.78
CA GLN A 410 7.24 3.10 22.38
C GLN A 410 7.02 2.04 21.31
N GLY A 411 7.58 0.84 21.49
CA GLY A 411 7.21 -0.33 20.70
C GLY A 411 5.78 -0.78 20.96
N GLY A 412 5.10 -1.29 19.94
CA GLY A 412 3.75 -1.83 20.05
C GLY A 412 3.73 -3.18 20.76
N ALA A 413 2.63 -3.51 21.44
CA ALA A 413 2.48 -4.84 22.05
C ALA A 413 2.27 -5.92 20.98
N GLY A 414 2.80 -7.12 21.23
CA GLY A 414 2.51 -8.31 20.44
C GLY A 414 1.07 -8.79 20.64
N GLY A 415 0.51 -9.38 19.59
CA GLY A 415 -0.85 -9.91 19.56
C GLY A 415 -0.99 -11.25 20.26
N ILE A 416 -2.24 -11.62 20.56
CA ILE A 416 -2.57 -12.88 21.23
C ILE A 416 -2.72 -13.99 20.19
N GLY A 417 -2.17 -15.18 20.47
CA GLY A 417 -2.42 -16.40 19.71
C GLY A 417 -3.10 -17.47 20.55
N ALA A 418 -4.40 -17.70 20.31
CA ALA A 418 -5.20 -18.63 21.09
C ALA A 418 -5.91 -19.70 20.25
N THR A 419 -5.83 -20.96 20.69
CA THR A 419 -6.60 -22.07 20.11
C THR A 419 -7.15 -22.98 21.21
N LEU A 420 -8.19 -23.75 20.90
CA LEU A 420 -8.70 -24.75 21.84
C LEU A 420 -7.78 -25.98 21.85
N ALA A 421 -7.65 -26.68 20.72
CA ALA A 421 -6.76 -27.83 20.56
C ALA A 421 -5.69 -27.51 19.52
N GLY A 422 -4.40 -27.64 19.87
CA GLY A 422 -3.28 -27.35 18.96
C GLY A 422 -2.25 -26.40 19.57
N LEU A 423 -1.66 -25.52 18.75
CA LEU A 423 -0.58 -24.61 19.15
C LEU A 423 -0.99 -23.14 19.13
N GLY A 424 -0.69 -22.42 20.22
CA GLY A 424 -0.95 -20.98 20.35
C GLY A 424 0.34 -20.20 20.59
N GLY A 425 0.69 -19.29 19.69
CA GLY A 425 1.88 -18.45 19.79
C GLY A 425 1.54 -16.97 19.92
N GLY A 426 2.06 -16.30 20.93
CA GLY A 426 1.99 -14.85 21.03
C GLY A 426 2.88 -14.17 20.00
N GLY A 427 2.46 -12.99 19.53
CA GLY A 427 3.31 -12.14 18.70
C GLY A 427 4.40 -11.45 19.53
N ASN A 428 5.53 -11.11 18.93
CA ASN A 428 6.59 -10.40 19.62
C ASN A 428 6.20 -8.94 19.88
N GLY A 429 6.74 -8.35 20.94
CA GLY A 429 6.67 -6.92 21.18
C GLY A 429 7.57 -6.15 20.20
N GLY A 430 7.10 -4.99 19.76
CA GLY A 430 7.84 -4.10 18.89
C GLY A 430 9.03 -3.47 19.60
N GLN A 431 10.09 -3.17 18.84
CA GLN A 431 11.26 -2.46 19.36
C GLN A 431 10.91 -1.01 19.73
N GLY A 432 11.52 -0.49 20.78
CA GLY A 432 11.46 0.94 21.10
C GLY A 432 12.23 1.77 20.07
N GLY A 433 11.72 2.96 19.75
CA GLY A 433 12.38 3.88 18.85
C GLY A 433 13.65 4.48 19.47
N ALA A 434 14.69 4.68 18.67
CA ALA A 434 15.87 5.39 19.13
C ALA A 434 15.58 6.89 19.31
N GLY A 435 16.23 7.55 20.26
CA GLY A 435 16.18 9.01 20.35
C GLY A 435 17.22 9.59 21.29
N LEU A 436 17.07 10.85 21.70
CA LEU A 436 17.85 11.41 22.80
C LEU A 436 17.63 10.54 24.05
N THR A 437 16.36 10.36 24.42
CA THR A 437 15.90 9.29 25.32
C THR A 437 15.28 8.17 24.46
N GLY A 438 15.70 6.93 24.66
CA GLY A 438 15.13 5.79 23.96
C GLY A 438 13.68 5.48 24.35
N GLY A 439 12.86 5.04 23.40
CA GLY A 439 11.52 4.51 23.69
C GLY A 439 11.60 3.12 24.29
N ALA A 440 10.68 2.72 25.16
CA ALA A 440 10.65 1.35 25.67
C ALA A 440 10.17 0.36 24.59
N GLY A 441 10.59 -0.89 24.74
CA GLY A 441 10.08 -1.99 23.94
C GLY A 441 8.65 -2.35 24.31
N GLY A 442 7.91 -2.89 23.33
CA GLY A 442 6.56 -3.40 23.54
C GLY A 442 6.57 -4.75 24.25
N ASN A 443 5.48 -5.08 24.95
CA ASN A 443 5.35 -6.40 25.56
C ASN A 443 5.07 -7.47 24.51
N GLY A 444 5.58 -8.68 24.72
CA GLY A 444 5.20 -9.86 23.96
C GLY A 444 3.76 -10.28 24.24
N GLY A 445 3.13 -10.90 23.25
CA GLY A 445 1.75 -11.36 23.31
C GLY A 445 1.60 -12.70 24.01
N LEU A 446 0.38 -12.99 24.47
CA LEU A 446 0.01 -14.28 25.07
C LEU A 446 -0.10 -15.37 24.00
N GLY A 447 0.52 -16.52 24.24
CA GLY A 447 0.19 -17.78 23.59
C GLY A 447 -0.69 -18.64 24.51
N ALA A 448 -1.79 -19.18 24.00
CA ALA A 448 -2.66 -20.07 24.77
C ALA A 448 -3.23 -21.22 23.94
N ALA A 449 -3.11 -22.45 24.42
CA ALA A 449 -3.69 -23.64 23.79
C ALA A 449 -3.80 -24.82 24.75
N LEU A 450 -4.65 -25.81 24.47
CA LEU A 450 -4.64 -27.05 25.25
C LEU A 450 -3.33 -27.84 25.10
N VAL A 451 -2.76 -27.92 23.88
CA VAL A 451 -1.60 -28.79 23.62
C VAL A 451 -0.28 -28.06 23.87
N GLY A 452 -0.01 -26.97 23.16
CA GLY A 452 1.25 -26.26 23.30
C GLY A 452 1.11 -24.77 23.10
N ALA A 453 1.77 -23.96 23.92
CA ALA A 453 1.75 -22.52 23.76
C ALA A 453 3.08 -21.86 24.06
N VAL A 454 3.40 -20.82 23.30
CA VAL A 454 4.57 -19.98 23.51
C VAL A 454 4.16 -18.52 23.55
N GLY A 455 4.59 -17.79 24.57
CA GLY A 455 4.44 -16.35 24.60
C GLY A 455 5.44 -15.67 23.67
N GLY A 456 5.08 -14.50 23.14
CA GLY A 456 5.97 -13.72 22.30
C GLY A 456 7.10 -13.08 23.10
N ALA A 457 8.25 -12.81 22.47
CA ALA A 457 9.33 -12.07 23.13
C ALA A 457 8.93 -10.61 23.36
N GLY A 458 9.44 -9.99 24.42
CA GLY A 458 9.37 -8.55 24.63
C GLY A 458 10.32 -7.81 23.68
N GLY A 459 9.91 -6.64 23.19
CA GLY A 459 10.76 -5.79 22.37
C GLY A 459 11.91 -5.21 23.18
N HIS A 460 13.06 -4.97 22.56
CA HIS A 460 14.15 -4.24 23.19
C HIS A 460 13.80 -2.75 23.30
N GLY A 461 14.36 -2.10 24.31
CA GLY A 461 14.33 -0.66 24.42
C GLY A 461 15.15 -0.01 23.31
N GLY A 462 14.71 1.15 22.85
CA GLY A 462 15.42 1.95 21.87
C GLY A 462 16.67 2.60 22.45
N GLU A 463 17.63 2.91 21.58
CA GLU A 463 18.88 3.56 21.98
C GLU A 463 18.67 5.02 22.39
N GLY A 464 19.44 5.48 23.39
CA GLY A 464 19.49 6.85 23.90
C GLY A 464 20.78 7.58 23.52
N LEU A 465 20.70 8.63 22.70
CA LEU A 465 21.84 9.39 22.19
C LEU A 465 22.19 10.55 23.14
N GLY A 466 22.66 10.22 24.35
CA GLY A 466 23.16 11.19 25.33
C GLY A 466 22.34 11.30 26.62
N THR A 467 21.15 10.68 26.68
CA THR A 467 20.41 10.44 27.93
C THR A 467 20.09 8.93 28.04
N ALA A 468 19.13 8.54 28.88
CA ALA A 468 18.80 7.14 29.10
C ALA A 468 18.30 6.43 27.83
N GLY A 469 18.70 5.17 27.63
CA GLY A 469 18.03 4.27 26.69
C GLY A 469 16.61 3.90 27.16
N GLY A 470 15.90 3.15 26.33
CA GLY A 470 14.55 2.66 26.62
C GLY A 470 14.53 1.39 27.47
N GLN A 471 13.47 1.22 28.25
CA GLN A 471 13.25 -0.03 29.01
C GLN A 471 12.96 -1.18 28.05
N GLY A 472 13.38 -2.39 28.42
CA GLY A 472 12.95 -3.60 27.72
C GLY A 472 11.47 -3.93 27.95
N GLY A 473 10.78 -4.45 26.94
CA GLY A 473 9.41 -4.94 27.06
C GLY A 473 9.36 -6.32 27.73
N ASN A 474 8.27 -6.61 28.43
CA ASN A 474 8.11 -7.92 29.07
C ASN A 474 7.81 -9.00 28.01
N GLY A 475 8.31 -10.22 28.23
CA GLY A 475 7.90 -11.40 27.48
C GLY A 475 6.45 -11.77 27.76
N GLY A 476 5.78 -12.34 26.76
CA GLY A 476 4.42 -12.84 26.88
C GLY A 476 4.35 -14.19 27.57
N ASP A 477 3.21 -14.48 28.18
CA ASP A 477 2.94 -15.77 28.81
C ASP A 477 2.63 -16.85 27.76
N GLY A 478 2.92 -18.11 28.09
CA GLY A 478 2.56 -19.30 27.32
C GLY A 478 1.82 -20.33 28.17
N LEU A 479 0.51 -20.51 27.93
CA LEU A 479 -0.33 -21.45 28.68
C LEU A 479 -0.77 -22.65 27.85
N GLY A 480 -0.41 -23.86 28.29
CA GLY A 480 -0.96 -25.11 27.74
C GLY A 480 -0.48 -26.36 28.45
N PHE A 481 -0.63 -27.53 27.81
CA PHE A 481 0.01 -28.75 28.33
C PHE A 481 1.55 -28.62 28.27
N PHE A 482 2.06 -28.10 27.16
CA PHE A 482 3.42 -27.56 27.02
C PHE A 482 3.36 -26.02 26.97
N GLY A 483 4.03 -25.33 27.88
CA GLY A 483 4.09 -23.87 27.94
C GLY A 483 5.51 -23.34 27.82
N GLY A 484 5.71 -22.29 27.02
CA GLY A 484 6.95 -21.52 26.97
C GLY A 484 6.67 -20.07 27.21
N GLY A 485 7.30 -19.47 28.22
CA GLY A 485 7.31 -18.02 28.38
C GLY A 485 8.19 -17.35 27.33
N GLY A 486 7.76 -16.20 26.80
CA GLY A 486 8.60 -15.40 25.92
C GLY A 486 9.73 -14.72 26.69
N HIS A 487 10.88 -14.49 26.04
CA HIS A 487 11.98 -13.76 26.68
C HIS A 487 11.66 -12.28 26.86
N GLY A 488 12.12 -11.69 27.95
CA GLY A 488 12.08 -10.24 28.16
C GLY A 488 13.06 -9.50 27.25
N GLY A 489 12.67 -8.32 26.80
CA GLY A 489 13.52 -7.48 25.98
C GLY A 489 14.68 -6.87 26.78
N HIS A 490 15.86 -6.78 26.17
CA HIS A 490 16.96 -5.98 26.69
C HIS A 490 16.65 -4.48 26.74
N ALA A 491 17.22 -3.80 27.73
CA ALA A 491 17.25 -2.35 27.77
C ALA A 491 18.05 -1.79 26.58
N GLY A 492 17.62 -0.63 26.07
CA GLY A 492 18.40 0.12 25.09
C GLY A 492 19.62 0.75 25.75
N THR A 493 20.72 0.84 25.02
CA THR A 493 21.94 1.51 25.49
C THR A 493 21.81 3.02 25.36
N GLY A 494 22.45 3.77 26.25
CA GLY A 494 22.42 5.23 26.17
C GLY A 494 22.78 5.92 27.48
N GLY A 495 23.60 6.98 27.40
CA GLY A 495 24.03 7.78 28.55
C GLY A 495 24.62 6.94 29.69
N SER A 496 24.66 7.50 30.90
CA SER A 496 25.06 6.81 32.13
C SER A 496 23.87 6.46 33.04
N ALA A 497 22.64 6.65 32.55
CA ALA A 497 21.43 6.42 33.35
C ALA A 497 21.13 4.91 33.45
N PRO A 498 20.76 4.41 34.65
CA PRO A 498 20.31 3.02 34.81
C PRO A 498 19.02 2.76 34.04
N VAL A 499 19.01 1.71 33.22
CA VAL A 499 17.81 1.28 32.46
C VAL A 499 17.65 -0.22 32.62
N ALA A 500 16.43 -0.65 32.92
CA ALA A 500 16.06 -2.02 33.20
C ALA A 500 15.66 -2.82 31.94
N GLY A 501 15.96 -4.12 31.99
CA GLY A 501 15.40 -5.05 31.02
C GLY A 501 13.98 -5.46 31.39
N GLY A 502 13.25 -6.02 30.42
CA GLY A 502 11.90 -6.53 30.62
C GLY A 502 11.91 -7.90 31.30
N ASN A 503 10.86 -8.22 32.05
CA ASN A 503 10.71 -9.54 32.66
C ASN A 503 10.44 -10.60 31.59
N GLY A 504 10.88 -11.83 31.83
CA GLY A 504 10.47 -12.98 31.05
C GLY A 504 9.02 -13.36 31.31
N GLY A 505 8.36 -13.87 30.28
CA GLY A 505 6.99 -14.37 30.38
C GLY A 505 6.91 -15.71 31.09
N ASN A 506 5.74 -16.05 31.61
CA ASN A 506 5.54 -17.28 32.38
C ASN A 506 5.11 -18.43 31.48
N ALA A 507 5.47 -19.66 31.84
CA ALA A 507 4.86 -20.87 31.30
C ALA A 507 3.52 -21.19 31.99
N GLY A 508 2.62 -20.20 32.01
CA GLY A 508 1.31 -20.22 32.65
C GLY A 508 0.73 -18.82 32.72
N THR A 509 -0.44 -18.63 33.32
CA THR A 509 -1.05 -17.29 33.47
C THR A 509 -1.59 -17.07 34.88
N PHE A 510 -1.73 -15.81 35.28
CA PHE A 510 -2.40 -15.46 36.52
C PHE A 510 -3.90 -15.28 36.28
N GLN A 511 -4.72 -16.00 37.05
CA GLN A 511 -6.16 -15.85 37.07
C GLN A 511 -6.61 -15.53 38.50
N ASN A 512 -7.23 -14.37 38.70
CA ASN A 512 -7.69 -13.87 40.01
C ASN A 512 -6.60 -13.89 41.11
N GLY A 513 -5.37 -13.56 40.74
CA GLY A 513 -4.23 -13.54 41.66
C GLY A 513 -3.63 -14.93 41.96
N SER A 514 -4.22 -16.01 41.45
CA SER A 514 -3.64 -17.36 41.52
C SER A 514 -2.90 -17.68 40.22
N TYR A 515 -1.70 -18.26 40.35
CA TYR A 515 -0.95 -18.73 39.19
C TYR A 515 -1.52 -20.06 38.69
N THR A 516 -1.82 -20.13 37.40
CA THR A 516 -2.27 -21.33 36.68
C THR A 516 -1.11 -21.79 35.77
N PRO A 517 -0.30 -22.76 36.21
CA PRO A 517 0.85 -23.23 35.46
C PRO A 517 0.44 -24.14 34.30
N SER A 518 1.25 -24.15 33.24
CA SER A 518 1.28 -25.24 32.26
C SER A 518 1.77 -26.53 32.92
N ILE A 519 1.47 -27.71 32.35
CA ILE A 519 1.91 -28.98 32.95
C ILE A 519 3.44 -29.12 32.80
N PHE A 520 3.93 -29.02 31.56
CA PHE A 520 5.34 -28.92 31.25
C PHE A 520 5.63 -27.52 30.76
N GLY A 521 6.68 -26.88 31.24
CA GLY A 521 7.04 -25.59 30.65
C GLY A 521 8.18 -24.84 31.26
N ILE A 522 8.84 -24.06 30.42
CA ILE A 522 9.97 -23.22 30.79
C ILE A 522 9.55 -21.75 30.80
N GLY A 523 9.88 -21.04 31.87
CA GLY A 523 9.73 -19.59 31.91
C GLY A 523 10.72 -18.94 30.94
N GLY A 524 10.34 -17.79 30.38
CA GLY A 524 11.25 -17.02 29.53
C GLY A 524 12.32 -16.33 30.37
N ASP A 525 13.53 -16.18 29.83
CA ASP A 525 14.58 -15.39 30.50
C ASP A 525 14.20 -13.91 30.56
N GLY A 526 14.61 -13.23 31.63
CA GLY A 526 14.55 -11.78 31.74
C GLY A 526 15.59 -11.07 30.87
N GLY A 527 15.25 -9.89 30.40
CA GLY A 527 16.14 -9.05 29.62
C GLY A 527 17.20 -8.40 30.50
N ASN A 528 18.43 -8.27 29.97
CA ASN A 528 19.48 -7.47 30.58
C ASN A 528 19.11 -5.99 30.71
N GLY A 529 19.43 -5.41 31.88
CA GLY A 529 19.56 -3.97 32.09
C GLY A 529 20.91 -3.45 31.62
N VAL A 530 21.08 -2.13 31.69
CA VAL A 530 22.31 -1.43 31.36
C VAL A 530 22.62 -0.33 32.37
N ASN A 531 23.91 0.01 32.51
CA ASN A 531 24.40 1.08 33.38
C ASN A 531 23.96 0.93 34.85
N GLY A 532 23.88 -0.31 35.35
CA GLY A 532 23.42 -0.61 36.71
C GLY A 532 21.91 -0.60 36.88
N GLY A 533 21.14 -0.56 35.78
CA GLY A 533 19.70 -0.79 35.78
C GLY A 533 19.39 -2.25 36.01
N LEU A 534 18.26 -2.56 36.65
CA LEU A 534 17.93 -3.93 37.00
C LEU A 534 17.72 -4.81 35.77
N GLY A 535 18.35 -5.97 35.73
CA GLY A 535 17.89 -7.04 34.85
C GLY A 535 16.44 -7.42 35.15
N GLY A 536 15.68 -7.78 34.12
CA GLY A 536 14.32 -8.29 34.26
C GLY A 536 14.34 -9.64 34.96
N THR A 537 13.27 -9.97 35.68
CA THR A 537 13.14 -11.27 36.34
C THR A 537 12.82 -12.35 35.32
N GLY A 538 13.37 -13.54 35.49
CA GLY A 538 12.96 -14.72 34.74
C GLY A 538 11.50 -15.10 35.02
N GLY A 539 10.81 -15.60 34.01
CA GLY A 539 9.41 -16.02 34.13
C GLY A 539 9.26 -17.32 34.92
N LEU A 540 8.07 -17.55 35.46
CA LEU A 540 7.74 -18.77 36.20
C LEU A 540 7.61 -19.99 35.27
N SER A 541 8.02 -21.15 35.77
CA SER A 541 7.89 -22.44 35.09
C SER A 541 6.48 -23.01 35.12
N GLY A 542 6.25 -24.04 34.30
CA GLY A 542 5.13 -24.95 34.49
C GLY A 542 5.28 -25.79 35.77
N TYR A 543 4.35 -26.72 35.98
CA TYR A 543 4.41 -27.69 37.09
C TYR A 543 5.67 -28.55 37.04
N ILE A 544 6.10 -28.90 35.82
CA ILE A 544 7.37 -29.57 35.52
C ILE A 544 8.16 -28.68 34.56
N GLY A 545 9.31 -28.18 35.01
CA GLY A 545 10.18 -27.34 34.20
C GLY A 545 11.12 -26.49 35.03
N ALA A 546 11.62 -25.42 34.43
CA ALA A 546 12.53 -24.48 35.07
C ALA A 546 12.04 -23.04 34.85
N ASN A 547 12.28 -22.19 35.85
CA ASN A 547 12.08 -20.76 35.71
C ASN A 547 13.09 -20.22 34.69
N GLY A 548 12.75 -19.10 34.05
CA GLY A 548 13.71 -18.36 33.27
C GLY A 548 14.84 -17.81 34.14
N ASN A 549 15.96 -17.50 33.53
CA ASN A 549 17.06 -16.81 34.19
C ASN A 549 16.74 -15.32 34.33
N ASP A 550 17.21 -14.71 35.41
CA ASP A 550 17.18 -13.25 35.54
C ASP A 550 18.19 -12.61 34.58
N GLY A 551 17.84 -11.44 34.05
CA GLY A 551 18.75 -10.64 33.23
C GLY A 551 19.92 -10.08 34.05
N SER A 552 21.03 -9.77 33.39
CA SER A 552 22.14 -9.05 34.04
C SER A 552 21.79 -7.58 34.26
N SER A 553 22.33 -6.97 35.31
CA SER A 553 22.21 -5.53 35.60
C SER A 553 23.35 -4.68 35.04
#